data_AF-A0A8E0VK11-F1
#
_entry.id   AF-A0A8E0VK11-F1
#
_cell.length_a   1.000
_cell.length_b   1.000
_cell.length_c   1.000
_cell.angle_alpha   90.00
_cell.angle_beta   90.00
_cell.angle_gamma   90.00
#
_symmetry.space_group_name_H-M   'P 1'
#
loop_
_entity.id
_entity.type
_entity.pdbx_description
1 polymer ?
#
loop_
_entity_poly.entity_id
_entity_poly.type
_entity_poly.pdbx_seq_one_letter_code
_entity_poly.pdbx_strand_id
1 'polypeptide(L)'
;MISLTKSKTWGFLWTGTSAVILFIEVFSDDPHMRRRIIGCKEFNADTKQGLEYLFENKVVERTPEAVARFFIEEKDRLSKFAVGTFLGEV
;
A
#
# COMPACT_ATOMS: atom_id res chain seq x y z
N MET A 1 11.91 20.73 -29.49
CA MET A 1 12.78 19.59 -29.12
C MET A 1 12.23 19.00 -27.82
N ILE A 2 11.58 17.84 -27.90
CA ILE A 2 11.02 17.15 -26.73
C ILE A 2 12.17 16.35 -26.11
N SER A 3 12.54 16.68 -24.87
CA SER A 3 13.59 15.98 -24.14
C SER A 3 13.03 14.67 -23.60
N LEU A 4 13.36 13.56 -24.27
CA LEU A 4 13.10 12.21 -23.78
C LEU A 4 14.21 11.84 -22.79
N THR A 5 13.96 12.03 -21.50
CA THR A 5 14.83 11.49 -20.45
C THR A 5 14.67 9.97 -20.43
N LYS A 6 15.71 9.28 -20.90
CA LYS A 6 15.82 7.82 -20.97
C LYS A 6 15.50 7.19 -19.61
N SER A 7 14.38 6.47 -19.51
CA SER A 7 14.16 5.57 -18.37
C SER A 7 15.07 4.35 -18.55
N LYS A 8 15.87 4.07 -17.52
CA LYS A 8 16.78 2.92 -17.47
C LYS A 8 15.94 1.65 -17.37
N THR A 9 15.83 0.90 -18.45
CA THR A 9 15.33 -0.47 -18.44
C THR A 9 16.38 -1.37 -17.80
N TRP A 10 16.17 -1.76 -16.55
CA TRP A 10 16.93 -2.84 -15.94
C TRP A 10 16.29 -4.17 -16.33
N GLY A 11 17.01 -4.99 -17.09
CA GLY A 11 16.60 -6.34 -17.41
C GLY A 11 16.64 -7.21 -16.16
N PHE A 12 15.47 -7.51 -15.60
CA PHE A 12 15.31 -8.50 -14.53
C PHE A 12 14.27 -9.53 -14.98
N LEU A 13 14.74 -10.74 -15.28
CA LEU A 13 13.90 -11.92 -15.52
C LEU A 13 13.50 -12.54 -14.19
N TRP A 14 12.29 -12.26 -13.70
CA TRP A 14 11.61 -13.06 -12.69
C TRP A 14 10.24 -13.48 -13.23
N THR A 15 10.08 -14.76 -13.53
CA THR A 15 8.86 -15.36 -14.11
C THR A 15 7.82 -15.75 -13.04
N GLY A 16 7.77 -15.01 -11.92
CA GLY A 16 6.81 -15.25 -10.84
C GLY A 16 5.80 -14.12 -10.73
N THR A 17 4.50 -14.44 -10.68
CA THR A 17 3.41 -13.48 -10.46
C THR A 17 3.66 -12.55 -9.27
N SER A 18 4.28 -13.06 -8.19
CA SER A 18 4.66 -12.27 -7.02
C SER A 18 5.72 -11.20 -7.30
N ALA A 19 6.68 -11.47 -8.19
CA ALA A 19 7.73 -10.50 -8.53
C ALA A 19 7.18 -9.37 -9.41
N VAL A 20 6.24 -9.67 -10.31
CA VAL A 20 5.54 -8.66 -11.13
C VAL A 20 4.66 -7.77 -10.27
N ILE A 21 3.93 -8.35 -9.31
CA ILE A 21 3.11 -7.59 -8.35
C ILE A 21 4.01 -6.70 -7.48
N LEU A 22 5.10 -7.25 -6.92
CA LEU A 22 6.08 -6.46 -6.17
C LEU A 22 6.68 -5.33 -7.01
N PHE A 23 6.93 -5.59 -8.31
CA PHE A 23 7.49 -4.61 -9.22
C PHE A 23 6.51 -3.45 -9.47
N ILE A 24 5.24 -3.74 -9.77
CA ILE A 24 4.20 -2.72 -9.97
C ILE A 24 3.95 -1.94 -8.68
N GLU A 25 3.98 -2.62 -7.53
CA GLU A 25 3.67 -2.01 -6.25
C GLU A 25 4.77 -1.09 -5.70
N VAL A 26 6.04 -1.51 -5.86
CA VAL A 26 7.20 -0.81 -5.28
C VAL A 26 7.79 0.21 -6.26
N PHE A 27 7.73 -0.05 -7.57
CA PHE A 27 8.23 0.86 -8.61
C PHE A 27 7.15 1.71 -9.27
N SER A 28 5.97 1.86 -8.64
CA SER A 28 5.01 2.88 -9.07
C SER A 28 5.65 4.27 -8.95
N ASP A 29 5.70 5.02 -10.05
CA ASP A 29 6.24 6.39 -10.05
C ASP A 29 5.38 7.35 -9.20
N ASP A 30 4.11 7.01 -8.94
CA ASP A 30 3.21 7.81 -8.11
C ASP A 30 3.53 7.66 -6.61
N PRO A 31 4.00 8.72 -5.93
CA PRO A 31 4.29 8.68 -4.49
C PRO A 31 3.03 8.44 -3.64
N HIS A 32 1.82 8.80 -4.11
CA HIS A 32 0.60 8.56 -3.35
C HIS A 32 0.22 7.08 -3.33
N MET A 33 0.24 6.43 -4.49
CA MET A 33 0.04 4.99 -4.62
C MET A 33 1.04 4.19 -3.80
N ARG A 34 2.34 4.56 -3.83
CA ARG A 34 3.37 3.88 -3.03
C ARG A 34 3.09 3.92 -1.53
N ARG A 35 2.70 5.09 -0.99
CA ARG A 35 2.37 5.22 0.44
C ARG A 35 1.14 4.38 0.81
N ARG A 36 0.12 4.32 -0.04
CA ARG A 36 -1.05 3.43 0.18
C ARG A 36 -0.63 1.97 0.26
N ILE A 37 0.19 1.52 -0.69
CA ILE A 37 0.68 0.13 -0.75
C ILE A 37 1.53 -0.22 0.46
N ILE A 38 2.48 0.65 0.84
CA ILE A 38 3.32 0.44 2.02
C ILE A 38 2.43 0.38 3.26
N GLY A 39 1.49 1.31 3.41
CA GLY A 39 0.56 1.31 4.55
C GLY A 39 -0.29 0.04 4.63
N CYS A 40 -0.76 -0.51 3.50
CA CYS A 40 -1.44 -1.81 3.49
C CYS A 40 -0.53 -2.97 3.92
N LYS A 41 0.74 -2.96 3.50
CA LYS A 41 1.73 -3.97 3.91
C LYS A 41 2.05 -3.89 5.39
N GLU A 42 2.30 -2.69 5.89
CA GLU A 42 2.55 -2.45 7.32
C GLU A 42 1.32 -2.85 8.15
N PHE A 43 0.10 -2.50 7.72
CA PHE A 43 -1.13 -2.86 8.43
C PHE A 43 -1.36 -4.38 8.49
N ASN A 44 -1.03 -5.08 7.41
CA ASN A 44 -1.12 -6.54 7.38
C ASN A 44 -0.08 -7.22 8.29
N ALA A 45 1.05 -6.56 8.56
CA ALA A 45 2.09 -7.05 9.45
C ALA A 45 1.78 -6.73 10.93
N ASP A 46 1.39 -5.48 11.21
CA ASP A 46 0.96 -4.98 12.51
C ASP A 46 -0.12 -3.90 12.30
N THR A 47 -1.33 -4.15 12.83
CA THR A 47 -2.50 -3.31 12.58
C THR A 47 -2.34 -1.90 13.16
N LYS A 48 -1.64 -1.75 14.30
CA LYS A 48 -1.45 -0.46 14.98
C LYS A 48 -0.38 0.36 14.28
N GLN A 49 0.76 -0.27 14.00
CA GLN A 49 1.87 0.39 13.31
C GLN A 49 1.48 0.79 11.89
N GLY A 50 0.77 -0.09 11.16
CA GLY A 50 0.33 0.23 9.81
C GLY A 50 -0.68 1.39 9.76
N LEU A 51 -1.60 1.45 10.72
CA LEU A 51 -2.55 2.55 10.79
C LEU A 51 -1.87 3.88 11.17
N GLU A 52 -0.89 3.84 12.08
CA GLU A 52 -0.08 5.01 12.42
C GLU A 52 0.70 5.51 11.21
N TYR A 53 1.33 4.61 10.44
CA TYR A 53 2.00 4.97 9.18
C TYR A 53 1.04 5.67 8.21
N LEU A 54 -0.17 5.14 8.06
CA LEU A 54 -1.20 5.70 7.19
C LEU A 54 -1.62 7.12 7.63
N PHE A 55 -1.68 7.38 8.94
CA PHE A 55 -1.98 8.71 9.49
C PHE A 55 -0.82 9.69 9.30
N GLU A 56 0.40 9.30 9.66
CA GLU A 56 1.60 10.15 9.56
C GLU A 56 1.86 10.57 8.10
N ASN A 57 1.62 9.67 7.16
CA ASN A 57 1.79 9.93 5.73
C ASN A 57 0.58 10.59 5.06
N LYS A 58 -0.44 10.99 5.85
CA LYS A 58 -1.68 11.63 5.37
C LYS A 58 -2.39 10.83 4.28
N VAL A 59 -2.30 9.50 4.37
CA VAL A 59 -3.00 8.57 3.48
C VAL A 59 -4.44 8.41 3.94
N VAL A 60 -4.64 8.36 5.26
CA VAL A 60 -5.95 8.25 5.91
C VAL A 60 -6.04 9.33 6.98
N GLU A 61 -7.21 9.93 7.15
CA GLU A 61 -7.46 10.84 8.26
C GLU A 61 -7.66 10.05 9.56
N ARG A 62 -7.30 10.64 10.70
CA ARG A 62 -7.46 10.01 12.02
C ARG A 62 -8.92 10.08 12.51
N THR A 63 -9.86 9.67 11.66
CA THR A 63 -11.30 9.61 11.92
C THR A 63 -11.83 8.21 11.63
N PRO A 64 -12.78 7.68 12.44
CA PRO A 64 -13.35 6.35 12.21
C PRO A 64 -13.93 6.16 10.80
N GLU A 65 -14.57 7.19 10.26
CA GLU A 65 -15.19 7.16 8.94
C GLU A 65 -14.14 7.06 7.83
N ALA A 66 -13.01 7.76 7.96
CA ALA A 66 -11.93 7.67 6.98
C ALA A 66 -11.24 6.30 7.02
N VAL A 67 -11.03 5.74 8.22
CA VAL A 67 -10.47 4.38 8.37
C VAL A 67 -11.42 3.33 7.76
N ALA A 68 -12.72 3.44 8.04
CA ALA A 68 -13.72 2.54 7.46
C ALA A 68 -13.76 2.64 5.91
N ARG A 69 -13.76 3.85 5.35
CA ARG A 69 -13.68 4.06 3.89
C ARG A 69 -12.42 3.42 3.31
N PHE A 70 -11.27 3.65 3.94
CA PHE A 70 -10.00 3.09 3.50
C PHE A 70 -10.02 1.55 3.47
N PHE A 71 -10.59 0.90 4.48
CA PHE A 71 -10.72 -0.57 4.50
C PHE A 71 -11.61 -1.11 3.38
N ILE A 72 -12.65 -0.37 3.00
CA ILE A 72 -13.52 -0.74 1.88
C ILE A 72 -12.78 -0.57 0.54
N GLU A 73 -12.09 0.57 0.36
CA GLU A 73 -11.34 0.89 -0.86
C GLU A 73 -10.16 -0.07 -1.10
N GLU A 74 -9.41 -0.41 -0.05
CA GLU A 74 -8.20 -1.27 -0.15
C GLU A 74 -8.48 -2.74 0.19
N LYS A 75 -9.75 -3.18 0.17
CA LYS A 75 -10.16 -4.55 0.56
C LYS A 75 -9.38 -5.69 -0.09
N ASP A 76 -8.85 -5.46 -1.29
CA ASP A 76 -8.13 -6.48 -2.06
C ASP A 76 -6.63 -6.57 -1.67
N ARG A 77 -6.13 -5.58 -0.93
CA ARG A 77 -4.75 -5.53 -0.41
C ARG A 77 -4.66 -5.74 1.09
N LEU A 78 -5.77 -5.60 1.81
CA LEU A 78 -5.82 -5.81 3.24
C LEU A 78 -6.15 -7.27 3.57
N SER A 79 -5.43 -7.82 4.53
CA SER A 79 -5.70 -9.14 5.09
C SER A 79 -7.01 -9.10 5.85
N LYS A 80 -7.95 -9.97 5.48
CA LYS A 80 -9.23 -10.14 6.22
C LYS A 80 -8.99 -10.48 7.70
N PHE A 81 -7.90 -11.20 7.98
CA PHE A 81 -7.51 -11.51 9.35
C PHE A 81 -7.07 -10.24 10.10
N ALA A 82 -6.18 -9.43 9.52
CA ALA A 82 -5.72 -8.18 10.15
C ALA A 82 -6.86 -7.20 10.39
N VAL A 83 -7.76 -7.03 9.40
CA VAL A 83 -8.96 -6.19 9.56
C VAL A 83 -9.87 -6.74 10.65
N GLY A 84 -10.10 -8.06 10.69
CA GLY A 84 -10.91 -8.71 11.72
C GLY A 84 -10.33 -8.56 13.12
N THR A 85 -9.01 -8.74 13.27
CA THR A 85 -8.29 -8.51 14.52
C THR A 85 -8.44 -7.07 14.97
N PHE A 86 -8.20 -6.10 14.09
CA PHE A 86 -8.32 -4.68 14.42
C PHE A 86 -9.75 -4.30 14.85
N LEU A 87 -10.79 -4.77 14.15
CA LEU A 87 -12.18 -4.50 14.50
C LEU A 87 -12.66 -5.24 15.76
N GLY A 88 -11.98 -6.34 16.10
CA GLY A 88 -12.30 -7.19 17.26
C GLY A 88 -11.49 -6.86 18.51
N GLU A 89 -10.55 -5.92 18.46
CA GLU A 89 -9.88 -5.40 19.66
C GLU A 89 -10.92 -4.67 20.54
N VAL A 90 -11.11 -5.16 21.77
CA VAL A 90 -11.99 -4.61 22.82
C VAL A 90 -11.15 -4.00 23.92
#